data_AF-A0A2G2DI36-F1
#
_entry.id   AF-A0A2G2DI36-F1
#
_cell.length_a   1.000
_cell.length_b   1.000
_cell.length_c   1.000
_cell.angle_alpha   90.00
_cell.angle_beta   90.00
_cell.angle_gamma   90.00
#
_symmetry.space_group_name_H-M   'P 1'
#
loop_
_entity.id
_entity.type
_entity.pdbx_description
1 polymer ?
#
loop_
_entity_poly.entity_id
_entity_poly.type
_entity_poly.pdbx_seq_one_letter_code
_entity_poly.pdbx_strand_id
1 'polypeptide(L)'
;MKILPFIIVIAAGIAGLYFTRSPEAGINPILGNESYHATYGKAVPSNLNEQERIRIHLAYVEQLLTEKDVSYLSPKLQENRKKAITLLRDYWQNGQFPSNYDYPGERKPCFRDKDNQICAVGYLVQQTGNEGLVKSIEATENYSTIYEMTNSELVTWIEQSGLTLKECAMIQPTYGSPQESDPNYIPTGYAVSSSAITGIGLSTSLISLGNLKTPQKNGWIIPSIGIASGVSQITLGALNYNREFIGNPWIYPSIHKRNQNLSMFNIAFGTFTTAFNTYALIQQLRGKKKRNDLSWNLFGYQSPSNDLTIGFNFVKRF
;
A
#
# COMPACT_ATOMS: atom_id res chain seq x y z
N MET A 1 3.81 0.04 -29.94
CA MET A 1 4.30 0.52 -28.62
C MET A 1 3.35 1.57 -28.04
N LYS A 2 2.34 1.17 -27.26
CA LYS A 2 1.37 2.12 -26.64
C LYS A 2 1.12 1.87 -25.14
N ILE A 3 1.84 0.93 -24.51
CA ILE A 3 1.52 0.43 -23.16
C ILE A 3 2.58 0.84 -22.12
N LEU A 4 3.79 1.21 -22.56
CA LEU A 4 4.94 1.52 -21.69
C LEU A 4 4.70 2.62 -20.63
N PRO A 5 4.02 3.75 -20.93
CA PRO A 5 3.78 4.76 -19.89
C PRO A 5 2.74 4.33 -18.84
N PHE A 6 1.85 3.39 -19.17
CA PHE A 6 0.85 2.86 -18.25
C PHE A 6 1.48 1.91 -17.20
N ILE A 7 2.52 1.17 -17.62
CA ILE A 7 3.26 0.24 -16.75
C ILE A 7 4.08 0.99 -15.70
N ILE A 8 4.67 2.14 -16.03
CA ILE A 8 5.51 2.92 -15.10
C ILE A 8 4.66 3.56 -13.99
N VAL A 9 3.46 4.08 -14.30
CA VAL A 9 2.56 4.68 -13.31
C VAL A 9 1.94 3.62 -12.39
N ILE A 10 1.57 2.46 -12.93
CA ILE A 10 1.12 1.31 -12.13
C ILE A 10 2.26 0.79 -11.25
N ALA A 11 3.49 0.71 -11.76
CA ALA A 11 4.66 0.27 -10.99
C ALA A 11 4.99 1.24 -9.84
N ALA A 12 4.85 2.56 -10.02
CA ALA A 12 5.03 3.54 -8.95
C ALA A 12 3.92 3.47 -7.89
N GLY A 13 2.67 3.21 -8.31
CA GLY A 13 1.55 2.95 -7.41
C GLY A 13 1.73 1.65 -6.62
N ILE A 14 2.19 0.58 -7.27
CA ILE A 14 2.49 -0.73 -6.65
C ILE A 14 3.70 -0.63 -5.72
N ALA A 15 4.77 0.06 -6.11
CA ALA A 15 5.90 0.31 -5.22
C ALA A 15 5.47 1.09 -3.98
N GLY A 16 4.64 2.13 -4.15
CA GLY A 16 3.99 2.84 -3.04
C GLY A 16 3.18 1.89 -2.16
N LEU A 17 2.37 0.98 -2.74
CA LEU A 17 1.59 -0.02 -1.99
C LEU A 17 2.46 -0.89 -1.08
N TYR A 18 3.64 -1.34 -1.53
CA TYR A 18 4.59 -2.09 -0.69
C TYR A 18 5.16 -1.26 0.48
N PHE A 19 5.29 0.06 0.32
CA PHE A 19 5.81 0.96 1.34
C PHE A 19 4.73 1.63 2.23
N THR A 20 3.44 1.33 2.05
CA THR A 20 2.32 2.11 2.65
C THR A 20 1.71 1.57 3.93
N ARG A 21 2.20 0.47 4.52
CA ARG A 21 1.80 0.16 5.90
C ARG A 21 2.65 1.04 6.82
N SER A 22 2.16 2.23 7.13
CA SER A 22 2.61 2.95 8.33
C SER A 22 2.50 1.96 9.49
N PRO A 23 3.61 1.60 10.15
CA PRO A 23 3.53 0.75 11.31
C PRO A 23 2.89 1.60 12.41
N GLU A 24 1.57 1.49 12.60
CA GLU A 24 1.23 1.02 13.94
C GLU A 24 2.01 -0.27 14.05
N ALA A 25 3.12 -0.24 14.77
CA ALA A 25 4.08 -1.32 14.82
C ALA A 25 3.40 -2.46 15.59
N GLY A 26 2.49 -3.11 14.90
CA GLY A 26 1.77 -4.26 15.35
C GLY A 26 2.78 -5.35 15.65
N ILE A 27 2.36 -6.30 16.47
CA ILE A 27 3.19 -7.44 16.81
C ILE A 27 3.59 -8.22 15.54
N ASN A 28 2.82 -8.09 14.44
CA ASN A 28 3.09 -8.74 13.17
C ASN A 28 2.80 -7.82 11.95
N PRO A 29 3.60 -7.87 10.86
CA PRO A 29 3.40 -7.02 9.68
C PRO A 29 2.13 -7.31 8.87
N ILE A 30 1.52 -8.49 9.05
CA ILE A 30 0.32 -8.93 8.34
C ILE A 30 -0.93 -8.69 9.19
N LEU A 31 -0.90 -9.14 10.44
CA LEU A 31 -2.03 -9.13 11.37
C LEU A 31 -2.08 -7.86 12.23
N GLY A 32 -1.05 -7.02 12.25
CA GLY A 32 -1.03 -5.83 13.11
C GLY A 32 -1.11 -6.23 14.59
N ASN A 33 -2.15 -5.76 15.27
CA ASN A 33 -2.49 -6.07 16.67
C ASN A 33 -3.75 -6.94 16.81
N GLU A 34 -4.22 -7.54 15.71
CA GLU A 34 -5.50 -8.27 15.68
C GLU A 34 -5.57 -9.38 16.73
N SER A 35 -4.45 -10.07 17.01
CA SER A 35 -4.40 -11.14 18.00
C SER A 35 -4.88 -10.72 19.39
N TYR A 36 -4.50 -9.52 19.84
CA TYR A 36 -4.93 -9.01 21.14
C TYR A 36 -6.40 -8.60 21.13
N HIS A 37 -6.84 -7.93 20.06
CA HIS A 37 -8.23 -7.51 19.90
C HIS A 37 -9.19 -8.70 19.79
N ALA A 38 -8.83 -9.72 19.01
CA ALA A 38 -9.61 -10.95 18.89
C ALA A 38 -9.70 -11.72 20.22
N THR A 39 -8.64 -11.70 21.04
CA THR A 39 -8.61 -12.42 22.32
C THR A 39 -9.38 -11.70 23.43
N TYR A 40 -9.29 -10.36 23.50
CA TYR A 40 -9.80 -9.59 24.66
C TYR A 40 -10.89 -8.57 24.33
N GLY A 41 -11.20 -8.36 23.05
CA GLY A 41 -12.18 -7.36 22.58
C GLY A 41 -11.77 -5.91 22.86
N LYS A 42 -10.47 -5.65 23.08
CA LYS A 42 -9.92 -4.35 23.50
C LYS A 42 -8.61 -4.05 22.77
N ALA A 43 -8.22 -2.78 22.77
CA ALA A 43 -6.90 -2.36 22.28
C ALA A 43 -5.76 -2.89 23.19
N VAL A 44 -4.56 -3.01 22.62
CA VAL A 44 -3.35 -3.42 23.35
C VAL A 44 -2.99 -2.36 24.40
N PRO A 45 -2.86 -2.73 25.69
CA PRO A 45 -2.38 -1.82 26.73
C PRO A 45 -0.95 -1.37 26.46
N SER A 46 -0.64 -0.09 26.71
CA SER A 46 0.72 0.47 26.54
C SER A 46 1.76 -0.18 27.45
N ASN A 47 1.33 -0.74 28.59
CA ASN A 47 2.17 -1.43 29.55
C ASN A 47 2.18 -2.96 29.39
N LEU A 48 1.61 -3.50 28.30
CA LEU A 48 1.64 -4.93 28.05
C LEU A 48 3.10 -5.38 27.88
N ASN A 49 3.48 -6.38 28.65
CA ASN A 49 4.82 -6.97 28.54
C ASN A 49 5.02 -7.55 27.13
N GLU A 50 6.18 -7.29 26.53
CA GLU A 50 6.49 -7.73 25.16
C GLU A 50 6.47 -9.26 25.00
N GLN A 51 6.96 -10.01 25.98
CA GLN A 51 6.89 -11.48 25.95
C GLN A 51 5.44 -11.97 25.96
N GLU A 52 4.58 -11.33 26.77
CA GLU A 52 3.15 -11.64 26.80
C GLU A 52 2.47 -11.29 25.46
N ARG A 53 2.83 -10.14 24.86
CA ARG A 53 2.32 -9.72 23.56
C ARG A 53 2.67 -10.73 22.46
N ILE A 54 3.91 -11.22 22.44
CA ILE A 54 4.35 -12.26 21.48
C ILE A 54 3.62 -13.58 21.74
N ARG A 55 3.45 -13.97 23.01
CA ARG A 55 2.72 -15.19 23.39
C ARG A 55 1.28 -15.17 22.90
N ILE A 56 0.54 -14.09 23.19
CA ILE A 56 -0.85 -13.91 22.73
C ILE A 56 -0.91 -13.99 21.21
N HIS A 57 0.03 -13.34 20.52
CA HIS A 57 0.10 -13.37 19.06
C HIS A 57 0.30 -14.78 18.50
N LEU A 58 1.29 -15.51 18.99
CA LEU A 58 1.62 -16.84 18.47
C LEU A 58 0.54 -17.87 18.81
N ALA A 59 -0.09 -17.78 19.99
CA ALA A 59 -1.24 -18.61 20.36
C ALA A 59 -2.44 -18.36 19.42
N TYR A 60 -2.72 -17.10 19.09
CA TYR A 60 -3.75 -16.74 18.12
C TYR A 60 -3.45 -17.28 16.72
N VAL A 61 -2.19 -17.15 16.25
CA VAL A 61 -1.78 -17.69 14.96
C VAL A 61 -1.90 -19.22 14.94
N GLU A 62 -1.50 -19.91 16.00
CA GLU A 62 -1.67 -21.36 16.12
C GLU A 62 -3.14 -21.79 15.95
N GLN A 63 -4.08 -21.07 16.58
CA GLN A 63 -5.51 -21.32 16.44
C GLN A 63 -5.95 -21.18 14.97
N LEU A 64 -5.59 -20.06 14.31
CA LEU A 64 -5.91 -19.83 12.90
C LEU A 64 -5.36 -20.94 11.99
N LEU A 65 -4.15 -21.43 12.28
CA LEU A 65 -3.53 -22.50 11.48
C LEU A 65 -4.23 -23.84 11.66
N THR A 66 -4.74 -24.10 12.87
CA THR A 66 -5.44 -25.34 13.26
C THR A 66 -6.85 -25.41 12.68
N GLU A 67 -7.56 -24.28 12.64
CA GLU A 67 -8.94 -24.20 12.14
C GLU A 67 -9.05 -24.20 10.62
N LYS A 68 -7.94 -23.96 9.92
CA LYS A 68 -7.92 -23.88 8.46
C LYS A 68 -8.15 -25.24 7.82
N ASP A 69 -9.12 -25.32 6.90
CA ASP A 69 -9.31 -26.49 6.04
C ASP A 69 -8.10 -26.66 5.11
N VAL A 70 -7.49 -27.84 5.17
CA VAL A 70 -6.32 -28.25 4.39
C VAL A 70 -6.53 -29.61 3.72
N SER A 71 -7.79 -30.01 3.53
CA SER A 71 -8.16 -31.24 2.82
C SER A 71 -7.57 -31.34 1.40
N TYR A 72 -7.25 -30.19 0.79
CA TYR A 72 -6.58 -30.09 -0.51
C TYR A 72 -5.09 -30.44 -0.49
N LEU A 73 -4.44 -30.48 0.67
CA LEU A 73 -3.03 -30.87 0.80
C LEU A 73 -2.86 -32.39 0.73
N SER A 74 -1.71 -32.84 0.25
CA SER A 74 -1.36 -34.27 0.30
C SER A 74 -1.30 -34.77 1.75
N PRO A 75 -1.53 -36.06 2.01
CA PRO A 75 -1.44 -36.62 3.38
C PRO A 75 -0.11 -36.30 4.06
N LYS A 76 1.00 -36.29 3.30
CA LYS A 76 2.32 -35.95 3.83
C LYS A 76 2.44 -34.49 4.26
N LEU A 77 1.91 -33.56 3.46
CA LEU A 77 1.91 -32.14 3.81
C LEU A 77 0.97 -31.84 4.98
N GLN A 78 -0.14 -32.56 5.12
CA GLN A 78 -0.99 -32.46 6.30
C GLN A 78 -0.27 -32.93 7.57
N GLU A 79 0.49 -34.02 7.50
CA GLU A 79 1.33 -34.50 8.61
C GLU A 79 2.40 -33.47 8.99
N ASN A 80 3.14 -32.95 7.99
CA ASN A 80 4.17 -31.94 8.21
C ASN A 80 3.58 -30.65 8.82
N ARG A 81 2.40 -30.22 8.34
CA ARG A 81 1.68 -29.07 8.88
C ARG A 81 1.33 -29.28 10.35
N LYS A 82 0.77 -30.44 10.71
CA LYS A 82 0.46 -30.77 12.10
C LYS A 82 1.71 -30.72 12.97
N LYS A 83 2.82 -31.30 12.50
CA LYS A 83 4.12 -31.23 13.20
C LYS A 83 4.57 -29.78 13.41
N ALA A 84 4.49 -28.93 12.38
CA ALA A 84 4.87 -27.53 12.48
C ALA A 84 3.99 -26.75 13.48
N ILE A 85 2.68 -27.01 13.50
CA ILE A 85 1.75 -26.39 14.47
C ILE A 85 2.05 -26.86 15.90
N THR A 86 2.35 -28.15 16.11
CA THR A 86 2.79 -28.65 17.43
C THR A 86 4.07 -27.98 17.89
N LEU A 87 5.07 -27.87 17.02
CA LEU A 87 6.33 -27.17 17.34
C LEU A 87 6.09 -25.68 17.65
N LEU A 88 5.17 -25.03 16.93
CA LEU A 88 4.79 -23.64 17.20
C LEU A 88 4.17 -23.51 18.61
N ARG A 89 3.32 -24.47 18.99
CA ARG A 89 2.74 -24.55 20.33
C ARG A 89 3.81 -24.64 21.41
N ASP A 90 4.72 -25.60 21.27
CA ASP A 90 5.82 -25.80 22.22
C ASP A 90 6.67 -24.53 22.34
N TYR A 91 6.96 -23.88 21.21
CA TYR A 91 7.74 -22.65 21.16
C TYR A 91 7.10 -21.50 21.95
N TRP A 92 5.83 -21.17 21.70
CA TRP A 92 5.20 -20.04 22.38
C TRP A 92 4.91 -20.33 23.86
N GLN A 93 4.72 -21.60 24.23
CA GLN A 93 4.58 -22.02 25.62
C GLN A 93 5.90 -21.88 26.39
N ASN A 94 7.03 -22.21 25.75
CA ASN A 94 8.36 -22.03 26.35
C ASN A 94 8.71 -20.55 26.58
N GLY A 95 8.17 -19.63 25.78
CA GLY A 95 8.28 -18.19 26.03
C GLY A 95 9.69 -17.62 25.88
N GLN A 96 10.53 -18.25 25.05
CA GLN A 96 11.89 -17.80 24.75
C GLN A 96 11.92 -17.16 23.36
N PHE A 97 11.75 -15.85 23.33
CA PHE A 97 11.65 -15.06 22.10
C PHE A 97 12.85 -14.12 21.93
N PRO A 98 13.28 -13.85 20.68
CA PRO A 98 14.36 -12.91 20.45
C PRO A 98 13.97 -11.48 20.75
N SER A 99 14.99 -10.64 20.94
CA SER A 99 14.85 -9.20 21.10
C SER A 99 15.55 -8.43 19.97
N ASN A 100 14.96 -7.32 19.55
CA ASN A 100 15.58 -6.40 18.60
C ASN A 100 16.54 -5.45 19.34
N TYR A 101 17.83 -5.78 19.31
CA TYR A 101 18.89 -4.95 19.90
C TYR A 101 19.46 -3.89 18.95
N ASP A 102 19.42 -4.15 17.64
CA ASP A 102 20.19 -3.40 16.65
C ASP A 102 19.41 -2.22 16.06
N TYR A 103 18.08 -2.21 16.20
CA TYR A 103 17.20 -1.15 15.70
C TYR A 103 16.34 -0.57 16.84
N PRO A 104 16.95 0.21 17.77
CA PRO A 104 16.23 0.81 18.88
C PRO A 104 15.15 1.79 18.37
N GLY A 105 13.98 1.75 19.00
CA GLY A 105 12.84 2.60 18.63
C GLY A 105 12.00 2.09 17.46
N GLU A 106 12.45 1.01 16.80
CA GLU A 106 11.73 0.35 15.72
C GLU A 106 11.26 -1.05 16.14
N ARG A 107 10.12 -1.48 15.61
CA ARG A 107 9.79 -2.92 15.62
C ARG A 107 10.26 -3.56 14.33
N LYS A 108 11.17 -4.52 14.44
CA LYS A 108 11.68 -5.30 13.30
C LYS A 108 11.64 -6.79 13.58
N PRO A 109 11.47 -7.64 12.56
CA PRO A 109 11.78 -9.06 12.69
C PRO A 109 13.22 -9.22 13.16
N CYS A 110 13.50 -10.28 13.91
CA CYS A 110 14.84 -10.69 14.28
C CYS A 110 14.85 -12.21 14.23
N PHE A 111 15.65 -12.80 13.34
CA PHE A 111 15.64 -14.25 13.10
C PHE A 111 16.38 -14.99 14.22
N ARG A 112 17.56 -14.50 14.60
CA ARG A 112 18.24 -14.83 15.85
C ARG A 112 18.83 -13.57 16.48
N ASP A 113 18.67 -13.43 17.79
CA ASP A 113 19.29 -12.32 18.54
C ASP A 113 20.68 -12.69 19.09
N LYS A 114 21.36 -11.70 19.67
CA LYS A 114 22.69 -11.86 20.27
C LYS A 114 22.74 -12.80 21.48
N ASP A 115 21.58 -13.08 22.10
CA ASP A 115 21.45 -14.02 23.23
C ASP A 115 21.11 -15.43 22.73
N ASN A 116 21.27 -15.67 21.42
CA ASN A 116 20.96 -16.91 20.70
C ASN A 116 19.49 -17.32 20.71
N GLN A 117 18.57 -16.43 21.06
CA GLN A 117 17.14 -16.69 20.94
C GLN A 117 16.74 -16.66 19.47
N ILE A 118 16.02 -17.69 19.02
CA ILE A 118 15.58 -17.83 17.64
C ILE A 118 14.11 -17.47 17.52
N CYS A 119 13.69 -16.84 16.42
CA CYS A 119 12.29 -16.53 16.18
C CYS A 119 11.45 -17.78 15.93
N ALA A 120 10.12 -17.63 15.96
CA ALA A 120 9.20 -18.74 15.77
C ALA A 120 9.42 -19.48 14.44
N VAL A 121 9.57 -18.76 13.32
CA VAL A 121 9.83 -19.41 12.02
C VAL A 121 11.19 -20.12 12.02
N GLY A 122 12.24 -19.48 12.53
CA GLY A 122 13.56 -20.09 12.63
C GLY A 122 13.54 -21.34 13.51
N TYR A 123 12.79 -21.34 14.61
CA TYR A 123 12.59 -22.51 15.47
C TYR A 123 11.97 -23.68 14.69
N LEU A 124 10.91 -23.43 13.91
CA LEU A 124 10.29 -24.48 13.08
C LEU A 124 11.27 -25.06 12.05
N VAL A 125 12.06 -24.20 11.40
CA VAL A 125 13.12 -24.61 10.45
C VAL A 125 14.18 -25.47 11.16
N GLN A 126 14.65 -25.02 12.32
CA GLN A 126 15.66 -25.72 13.12
C GLN A 126 15.17 -27.10 13.57
N GLN A 127 13.98 -27.18 14.17
CA GLN A 127 13.40 -28.42 14.71
C GLN A 127 12.97 -29.42 13.62
N THR A 128 12.97 -29.00 12.35
CA THR A 128 12.75 -29.87 11.19
C THR A 128 14.05 -30.28 10.49
N GLY A 129 15.21 -29.99 11.09
CA GLY A 129 16.52 -30.51 10.66
C GLY A 129 17.28 -29.61 9.68
N ASN A 130 16.87 -28.35 9.50
CA ASN A 130 17.45 -27.43 8.50
C ASN A 130 18.42 -26.42 9.13
N GLU A 131 19.41 -26.91 9.88
CA GLU A 131 20.38 -26.03 10.58
C GLU A 131 21.22 -25.17 9.62
N GLY A 132 21.56 -25.70 8.43
CA GLY A 132 22.27 -24.94 7.40
C GLY A 132 21.49 -23.72 6.93
N LEU A 133 20.20 -23.89 6.67
CA LEU A 133 19.27 -22.81 6.31
C LEU A 133 19.18 -21.75 7.42
N VAL A 134 19.08 -22.16 8.68
CA VAL A 134 19.06 -21.23 9.83
C VAL A 134 20.29 -20.33 9.82
N LYS A 135 21.48 -20.91 9.68
CA LYS A 135 22.74 -20.16 9.65
C LYS A 135 22.83 -19.23 8.44
N SER A 136 22.30 -19.66 7.29
CA SER A 136 22.27 -18.84 6.07
C SER A 136 21.40 -17.59 6.27
N ILE A 137 20.17 -17.74 6.77
CA ILE A 137 19.25 -16.62 7.01
C ILE A 137 19.82 -15.68 8.08
N GLU A 138 20.38 -16.21 9.16
CA GLU A 138 21.02 -15.41 10.21
C GLU A 138 22.15 -14.53 9.65
N ALA A 139 22.94 -15.03 8.69
CA ALA A 139 24.04 -14.28 8.11
C ALA A 139 23.60 -13.20 7.10
N THR A 140 22.50 -13.42 6.37
CA THR A 140 22.15 -12.58 5.21
C THR A 140 20.86 -11.78 5.38
N GLU A 141 19.92 -12.24 6.21
CA GLU A 141 18.53 -11.78 6.24
C GLU A 141 17.96 -11.70 7.66
N ASN A 142 18.81 -11.52 8.68
CA ASN A 142 18.43 -11.61 10.10
C ASN A 142 17.27 -10.67 10.53
N TYR A 143 17.11 -9.53 9.86
CA TYR A 143 16.08 -8.53 10.18
C TYR A 143 15.01 -8.38 9.09
N SER A 144 15.01 -9.29 8.12
CA SER A 144 14.05 -9.30 7.01
C SER A 144 12.73 -9.94 7.41
N THR A 145 11.63 -9.45 6.85
CA THR A 145 10.35 -10.15 6.90
C THR A 145 10.37 -11.37 5.97
N ILE A 146 9.47 -12.34 6.20
CA ILE A 146 9.32 -13.51 5.32
C ILE A 146 9.06 -13.13 3.85
N TYR A 147 8.42 -11.98 3.59
CA TYR A 147 8.18 -11.50 2.22
C TYR A 147 9.41 -10.81 1.59
N GLU A 148 10.35 -10.35 2.41
CA GLU A 148 11.61 -9.73 1.95
C GLU A 148 12.72 -10.76 1.77
N MET A 149 12.64 -11.91 2.45
CA MET A 149 13.61 -12.99 2.33
C MET A 149 13.63 -13.58 0.91
N THR A 150 14.83 -13.76 0.39
CA THR A 150 15.14 -14.24 -0.97
C THR A 150 15.81 -15.61 -0.97
N ASN A 151 16.09 -16.18 0.20
CA ASN A 151 16.69 -17.49 0.35
C ASN A 151 15.82 -18.60 -0.27
N SER A 152 16.35 -19.28 -1.29
CA SER A 152 15.61 -20.33 -2.03
C SER A 152 15.38 -21.61 -1.22
N GLU A 153 16.26 -21.93 -0.27
CA GLU A 153 16.07 -23.05 0.65
C GLU A 153 14.91 -22.79 1.62
N LEU A 154 14.68 -21.53 2.02
CA LEU A 154 13.51 -21.16 2.81
C LEU A 154 12.22 -21.41 2.03
N VAL A 155 12.16 -21.02 0.75
CA VAL A 155 11.00 -21.28 -0.12
C VAL A 155 10.73 -22.79 -0.20
N THR A 156 11.79 -23.58 -0.42
CA THR A 156 11.71 -25.04 -0.47
C THR A 156 11.19 -25.63 0.85
N TRP A 157 11.68 -25.12 1.98
CA TRP A 157 11.20 -25.54 3.30
C TRP A 157 9.72 -25.22 3.50
N ILE A 158 9.27 -24.02 3.12
CA ILE A 158 7.85 -23.62 3.22
C ILE A 158 6.97 -24.59 2.42
N GLU A 159 7.34 -24.88 1.17
CA GLU A 159 6.61 -25.81 0.30
C GLU A 159 6.49 -27.23 0.90
N GLN A 160 7.52 -27.67 1.61
CA GLN A 160 7.54 -28.99 2.26
C GLN A 160 6.88 -29.01 3.64
N SER A 161 6.75 -27.87 4.30
CA SER A 161 6.21 -27.76 5.66
C SER A 161 4.68 -27.98 5.74
N GLY A 162 3.96 -27.80 4.63
CA GLY A 162 2.50 -27.74 4.61
C GLY A 162 1.93 -26.40 5.12
N LEU A 163 2.79 -25.40 5.34
CA LEU A 163 2.43 -24.00 5.57
C LEU A 163 2.54 -23.21 4.26
N THR A 164 1.77 -22.14 4.15
CA THR A 164 1.89 -21.16 3.06
C THR A 164 2.85 -20.03 3.44
N LEU A 165 3.39 -19.32 2.45
CA LEU A 165 4.24 -18.13 2.68
C LEU A 165 3.55 -17.10 3.60
N LYS A 166 2.25 -16.87 3.39
CA LYS A 166 1.45 -15.98 4.24
C LYS A 166 1.37 -16.47 5.70
N GLU A 167 1.25 -17.78 5.91
CA GLU A 167 1.20 -18.36 7.25
C GLU A 167 2.54 -18.23 7.97
N CYS A 168 3.66 -18.47 7.29
CA CYS A 168 4.98 -18.19 7.84
C CYS A 168 5.14 -16.70 8.18
N ALA A 169 4.64 -15.80 7.32
CA ALA A 169 4.64 -14.37 7.61
C ALA A 169 3.74 -13.97 8.79
N MET A 170 2.64 -14.70 9.05
CA MET A 170 1.82 -14.51 10.26
C MET A 170 2.52 -15.04 11.53
N ILE A 171 3.26 -16.14 11.41
CA ILE A 171 4.05 -16.73 12.50
C ILE A 171 5.20 -15.79 12.91
N GLN A 172 5.84 -15.08 11.98
CA GLN A 172 6.98 -14.20 12.25
C GLN A 172 6.54 -12.89 12.95
N PRO A 173 6.83 -12.69 14.25
CA PRO A 173 6.57 -11.42 14.92
C PRO A 173 7.64 -10.37 14.55
N THR A 174 7.37 -9.13 14.92
CA THR A 174 8.40 -8.09 15.07
C THR A 174 8.70 -7.87 16.55
N TYR A 175 9.89 -7.39 16.86
CA TYR A 175 10.39 -7.22 18.22
C TYR A 175 10.89 -5.80 18.46
N GLY A 176 10.82 -5.35 19.72
CA GLY A 176 11.25 -4.01 20.15
C GLY A 176 10.05 -3.12 20.46
N SER A 177 10.22 -2.00 21.16
CA SER A 177 9.10 -1.07 21.37
C SER A 177 9.12 -0.04 20.25
N PRO A 178 7.99 0.24 19.58
CA PRO A 178 7.90 1.46 18.80
C PRO A 178 8.16 2.61 19.77
N GLN A 179 9.11 3.49 19.43
CA GLN A 179 9.24 4.75 20.15
C GLN A 179 7.89 5.46 20.11
N GLU A 180 7.51 6.18 21.19
CA GLU A 180 6.29 6.99 21.22
C GLU A 180 6.16 7.70 19.86
N SER A 181 5.14 7.31 19.10
CA SER A 181 4.99 7.76 17.72
C SER A 181 4.85 9.27 17.76
N ASP A 182 5.83 10.00 17.23
CA ASP A 182 5.69 11.45 17.04
C ASP A 182 4.37 11.66 16.29
N PRO A 183 3.37 12.35 16.87
CA PRO A 183 2.08 12.57 16.21
C PRO A 183 2.23 13.34 14.88
N ASN A 184 3.43 13.86 14.59
CA ASN A 184 3.80 14.51 13.34
C ASN A 184 4.57 13.61 12.35
N TYR A 185 4.88 12.36 12.69
CA TYR A 185 5.62 11.44 11.83
C TYR A 185 4.81 11.06 10.59
N ILE A 186 5.38 11.37 9.42
CA ILE A 186 4.91 10.88 8.12
C ILE A 186 5.97 9.90 7.62
N PRO A 187 5.61 8.62 7.34
CA PRO A 187 6.58 7.68 6.78
C PRO A 187 7.20 8.24 5.51
N THR A 188 8.53 8.17 5.40
CA THR A 188 9.28 8.72 4.25
C THR A 188 8.75 8.20 2.91
N GLY A 189 8.42 6.91 2.84
CA GLY A 189 7.81 6.31 1.64
C GLY A 189 6.47 6.93 1.28
N TYR A 190 5.62 7.22 2.26
CA TYR A 190 4.33 7.89 2.04
C TYR A 190 4.53 9.35 1.58
N ALA A 191 5.41 10.10 2.24
CA ALA A 191 5.72 11.48 1.87
C ALA A 191 6.27 11.60 0.44
N VAL A 192 7.23 10.73 0.07
CA VAL A 192 7.83 10.70 -1.26
C VAL A 192 6.80 10.32 -2.33
N SER A 193 6.00 9.27 -2.08
CA SER A 193 4.95 8.83 -3.02
C SER A 193 3.91 9.92 -3.25
N SER A 194 3.43 10.52 -2.17
CA SER A 194 2.48 11.63 -2.19
C SER A 194 3.01 12.81 -3.02
N SER A 195 4.27 13.20 -2.80
CA SER A 195 4.90 14.33 -3.50
C SER A 195 5.09 14.04 -4.99
N ALA A 196 5.57 12.83 -5.33
CA ALA A 196 5.80 12.43 -6.71
C ALA A 196 4.48 12.39 -7.51
N ILE A 197 3.44 11.76 -6.96
CA ILE A 197 2.12 11.66 -7.63
C ILE A 197 1.47 13.05 -7.74
N THR A 198 1.60 13.91 -6.71
CA THR A 198 1.12 15.29 -6.78
C THR A 198 1.79 16.06 -7.91
N GLY A 199 3.12 15.92 -8.06
CA GLY A 199 3.87 16.55 -9.15
C GLY A 199 3.33 16.14 -10.53
N ILE A 200 3.15 14.84 -10.75
CA ILE A 200 2.60 14.30 -12.02
C ILE A 200 1.16 14.81 -12.26
N GLY A 201 0.30 14.75 -11.25
CA GLY A 201 -1.09 15.21 -11.33
C GLY A 201 -1.21 16.70 -11.64
N LEU A 202 -0.38 17.53 -11.00
CA LEU A 202 -0.35 18.97 -11.26
C LEU A 202 0.17 19.28 -12.67
N SER A 203 1.31 18.69 -13.07
CA SER A 203 1.90 18.92 -14.40
C SER A 203 0.95 18.52 -15.53
N THR A 204 0.33 17.35 -15.43
CA THR A 204 -0.65 16.89 -16.42
C THR A 204 -1.87 17.79 -16.48
N SER A 205 -2.37 18.27 -15.33
CA SER A 205 -3.51 19.21 -15.29
C SER A 205 -3.15 20.56 -15.93
N LEU A 206 -1.95 21.11 -15.68
CA LEU A 206 -1.51 22.36 -16.31
C LEU A 206 -1.34 22.22 -17.84
N ILE A 207 -0.77 21.11 -18.30
CA ILE A 207 -0.65 20.83 -19.74
C ILE A 207 -2.04 20.63 -20.37
N SER A 208 -2.93 19.90 -19.70
CA SER A 208 -4.32 19.71 -20.11
C SER A 208 -5.06 21.05 -20.22
N LEU A 209 -4.86 21.97 -19.28
CA LEU A 209 -5.42 23.32 -19.28
C LEU A 209 -5.00 24.11 -20.54
N GLY A 210 -3.70 24.13 -20.86
CA GLY A 210 -3.18 24.79 -22.06
C GLY A 210 -3.73 24.20 -23.37
N ASN A 211 -4.08 22.91 -23.36
CA ASN A 211 -4.61 22.22 -24.53
C ASN A 211 -6.14 22.30 -24.67
N LEU A 212 -6.90 22.81 -23.69
CA LEU A 212 -8.37 22.72 -23.69
C LEU A 212 -9.05 23.28 -24.96
N LYS A 213 -8.52 24.36 -25.53
CA LYS A 213 -9.11 25.06 -26.68
C LYS A 213 -8.66 24.51 -28.04
N THR A 214 -7.55 23.77 -28.08
CA THR A 214 -6.91 23.33 -29.32
C THR A 214 -6.84 21.81 -29.33
N PRO A 215 -7.65 21.12 -30.14
CA PRO A 215 -7.61 19.67 -30.25
C PRO A 215 -6.23 19.19 -30.72
N GLN A 216 -5.61 18.30 -29.96
CA GLN A 216 -4.28 17.78 -30.26
C GLN A 216 -4.37 16.41 -30.93
N LYS A 217 -3.43 16.11 -31.85
CA LYS A 217 -3.37 14.83 -32.60
C LYS A 217 -3.41 13.60 -31.67
N ASN A 218 -2.85 13.71 -30.45
CA ASN A 218 -2.94 12.71 -29.38
C ASN A 218 -3.42 13.29 -28.03
N GLY A 219 -4.35 14.25 -28.06
CA GLY A 219 -4.82 14.98 -26.88
C GLY A 219 -5.45 14.15 -25.76
N TRP A 220 -5.63 12.84 -25.95
CA TRP A 220 -6.12 11.92 -24.91
C TRP A 220 -5.02 11.46 -23.95
N ILE A 221 -3.74 11.49 -24.35
CA ILE A 221 -2.63 10.90 -23.58
C ILE A 221 -2.43 11.63 -22.25
N ILE A 222 -2.25 12.96 -22.30
CA ILE A 222 -1.97 13.76 -21.10
C ILE A 222 -3.12 13.68 -20.09
N PRO A 223 -4.40 13.86 -20.49
CA PRO A 223 -5.51 13.66 -19.57
C PRO A 223 -5.59 12.25 -18.96
N SER A 224 -5.25 11.21 -19.74
CA SER A 224 -5.28 9.82 -19.23
C SER A 224 -4.24 9.58 -18.14
N ILE A 225 -3.03 10.16 -18.29
CA ILE A 225 -1.99 10.10 -17.25
C ILE A 225 -2.46 10.85 -16.00
N GLY A 226 -3.09 12.03 -16.17
CA GLY A 226 -3.66 12.79 -15.06
C GLY A 226 -4.74 12.02 -14.30
N ILE A 227 -5.66 11.34 -15.00
CA ILE A 227 -6.68 10.48 -14.39
C ILE A 227 -6.02 9.35 -13.58
N ALA A 228 -5.06 8.62 -14.18
CA ALA A 228 -4.37 7.53 -13.50
C ALA A 228 -3.61 8.00 -12.24
N SER A 229 -2.95 9.17 -12.33
CA SER A 229 -2.29 9.82 -11.21
C SER A 229 -3.29 10.17 -10.11
N GLY A 230 -4.42 10.78 -10.47
CA GLY A 230 -5.47 11.17 -9.53
C GLY A 230 -6.09 9.98 -8.78
N VAL A 231 -6.42 8.90 -9.48
CA VAL A 231 -6.92 7.66 -8.87
C VAL A 231 -5.89 7.01 -7.95
N SER A 232 -4.61 6.99 -8.37
CA SER A 232 -3.51 6.48 -7.55
C SER A 232 -3.36 7.29 -6.26
N GLN A 233 -3.49 8.62 -6.35
CA GLN A 233 -3.41 9.50 -5.19
C GLN A 233 -4.59 9.32 -4.22
N ILE A 234 -5.81 9.16 -4.73
CA ILE A 234 -6.99 8.83 -3.90
C ILE A 234 -6.76 7.51 -3.17
N THR A 235 -6.28 6.49 -3.89
CA THR A 235 -6.00 5.16 -3.32
C THR A 235 -4.93 5.26 -2.23
N LEU A 236 -3.82 5.94 -2.51
CA LEU A 236 -2.76 6.18 -1.54
C LEU A 236 -3.28 6.90 -0.29
N GLY A 237 -4.08 7.96 -0.47
CA GLY A 237 -4.69 8.69 0.63
C GLY A 237 -5.67 7.84 1.43
N ALA A 238 -6.53 7.05 0.77
CA ALA A 238 -7.51 6.19 1.45
C ALA A 238 -6.85 5.06 2.26
N LEU A 239 -5.77 4.47 1.76
CA LEU A 239 -5.03 3.42 2.47
C LEU A 239 -4.26 3.95 3.68
N ASN A 240 -3.83 5.22 3.64
CA ASN A 240 -3.12 5.87 4.75
C ASN A 240 -4.04 6.75 5.62
N TYR A 241 -5.34 6.82 5.30
CA TYR A 241 -6.30 7.57 6.09
C TYR A 241 -6.64 6.76 7.34
N ASN A 242 -6.00 7.10 8.46
CA ASN A 242 -6.29 6.47 9.73
C ASN A 242 -7.70 6.87 10.22
N ARG A 243 -8.67 5.97 10.05
CA ARG A 243 -10.02 6.10 10.62
C ARG A 243 -9.94 5.70 12.08
N GLU A 244 -9.90 6.65 13.00
CA GLU A 244 -10.27 6.30 14.36
C GLU A 244 -11.77 6.07 14.46
N PHE A 245 -12.10 4.88 14.95
CA PHE A 245 -13.35 4.54 15.59
C PHE A 245 -13.71 5.58 16.66
N ILE A 246 -15.00 5.81 16.82
CA ILE A 246 -15.61 6.62 17.87
C ILE A 246 -15.26 6.00 19.23
N GLY A 247 -14.14 6.41 19.82
CA GLY A 247 -13.64 6.01 21.13
C GLY A 247 -13.26 7.25 21.93
N ASN A 248 -13.44 7.18 23.25
CA ASN A 248 -13.44 8.31 24.19
C ASN A 248 -12.19 9.23 24.06
N PRO A 249 -12.34 10.55 23.80
CA PRO A 249 -11.24 11.49 23.53
C PRO A 249 -10.21 11.66 24.67
N TRP A 250 -10.50 11.14 25.86
CA TRP A 250 -9.66 11.32 27.05
C TRP A 250 -8.57 10.25 27.24
N ILE A 251 -8.53 9.21 26.38
CA ILE A 251 -7.65 8.04 26.58
C ILE A 251 -6.53 7.94 25.52
N TYR A 252 -6.58 8.70 24.43
CA TYR A 252 -5.60 8.63 23.33
C TYR A 252 -5.11 10.03 22.90
N PRO A 253 -3.98 10.56 23.42
CA PRO A 253 -3.50 11.88 23.02
C PRO A 253 -2.70 11.90 21.70
N SER A 254 -2.31 10.76 21.13
CA SER A 254 -1.38 10.72 19.98
C SER A 254 -2.09 10.46 18.65
N ILE A 255 -2.99 11.37 18.28
CA ILE A 255 -3.58 11.37 16.95
C ILE A 255 -2.50 11.79 15.95
N HIS A 256 -2.26 10.97 14.93
CA HIS A 256 -1.38 11.27 13.79
C HIS A 256 -2.01 12.33 12.87
N LYS A 257 -2.28 13.53 13.40
CA LYS A 257 -3.03 14.60 12.74
C LYS A 257 -2.43 14.98 11.39
N ARG A 258 -1.09 14.87 11.24
CA ARG A 258 -0.41 15.09 9.95
C ARG A 258 -0.62 13.97 8.92
N ASN A 259 -0.66 12.70 9.30
CA ASN A 259 -0.96 11.60 8.36
C ASN A 259 -2.41 11.69 7.87
N GLN A 260 -3.34 12.06 8.74
CA GLN A 260 -4.72 12.35 8.36
C GLN A 260 -4.81 13.55 7.42
N ASN A 261 -4.12 14.65 7.72
CA ASN A 261 -4.08 15.82 6.84
C ASN A 261 -3.48 15.49 5.46
N LEU A 262 -2.38 14.74 5.40
CA LEU A 262 -1.76 14.34 4.13
C LEU A 262 -2.68 13.39 3.34
N SER A 263 -3.39 12.50 4.03
CA SER A 263 -4.36 11.60 3.41
C SER A 263 -5.58 12.32 2.87
N MET A 264 -6.12 13.28 3.63
CA MET A 264 -7.18 14.17 3.14
C MET A 264 -6.72 15.01 1.96
N PHE A 265 -5.50 15.54 2.02
CA PHE A 265 -4.89 16.25 0.90
C PHE A 265 -4.81 15.35 -0.35
N ASN A 266 -4.32 14.11 -0.21
CA ASN A 266 -4.22 13.17 -1.32
C ASN A 266 -5.58 12.79 -1.91
N ILE A 267 -6.59 12.56 -1.06
CA ILE A 267 -7.96 12.29 -1.52
C ILE A 267 -8.54 13.50 -2.26
N ALA A 268 -8.43 14.70 -1.69
CA ALA A 268 -8.97 15.92 -2.28
C ALA A 268 -8.27 16.29 -3.59
N PHE A 269 -6.93 16.31 -3.59
CA PHE A 269 -6.13 16.67 -4.76
C PHE A 269 -6.24 15.61 -5.87
N GLY A 270 -6.26 14.32 -5.50
CA GLY A 270 -6.49 13.22 -6.44
C GLY A 270 -7.87 13.30 -7.09
N THR A 271 -8.90 13.66 -6.32
CA THR A 271 -10.27 13.89 -6.85
C THR A 271 -10.29 15.06 -7.83
N PHE A 272 -9.67 16.20 -7.47
CA PHE A 272 -9.56 17.35 -8.36
C PHE A 272 -8.84 16.99 -9.67
N THR A 273 -7.68 16.34 -9.56
CA THR A 273 -6.87 15.92 -10.72
C THR A 273 -7.65 14.98 -11.63
N THR A 274 -8.36 14.01 -11.05
CA THR A 274 -9.20 13.06 -11.80
C THR A 274 -10.34 13.77 -12.51
N ALA A 275 -11.10 14.61 -11.81
CA ALA A 275 -12.24 15.33 -12.39
C ALA A 275 -11.79 16.28 -13.52
N PHE A 276 -10.74 17.07 -13.27
CA PHE A 276 -10.24 18.04 -14.25
C PHE A 276 -9.71 17.35 -15.51
N ASN A 277 -8.90 16.30 -15.36
CA ASN A 277 -8.39 15.58 -16.52
C ASN A 277 -9.47 14.75 -17.22
N THR A 278 -10.49 14.27 -16.52
CA THR A 278 -11.68 13.68 -17.17
C THR A 278 -12.39 14.71 -18.05
N TYR A 279 -12.58 15.93 -17.55
CA TYR A 279 -13.14 17.02 -18.34
C TYR A 279 -12.26 17.36 -19.56
N ALA A 280 -10.94 17.50 -19.37
CA ALA A 280 -10.01 17.77 -20.47
C ALA A 280 -10.02 16.66 -21.54
N LEU A 281 -10.10 15.40 -21.12
CA LEU A 281 -10.24 14.25 -22.02
C LEU A 281 -11.52 14.36 -22.85
N ILE A 282 -12.66 14.63 -22.21
CA ILE A 282 -13.94 14.81 -22.90
C ILE A 282 -13.85 15.94 -23.93
N GLN A 283 -13.22 17.07 -23.59
CA GLN A 283 -13.06 18.19 -24.53
C GLN A 283 -12.16 17.84 -25.72
N GLN A 284 -11.08 17.08 -25.50
CA GLN A 284 -10.22 16.60 -26.59
C GLN A 284 -10.93 15.59 -27.50
N LEU A 285 -11.80 14.74 -26.94
CA LEU A 285 -12.63 13.81 -27.71
C LEU A 285 -13.75 14.54 -28.47
N ARG A 286 -14.38 15.54 -27.86
CA ARG A 286 -15.43 16.37 -28.49
C ARG A 286 -14.87 17.27 -29.59
N GLY A 287 -13.72 17.90 -29.37
CA GLY A 287 -13.04 18.72 -30.39
C GLY A 287 -12.57 17.92 -31.61
N LYS A 288 -12.43 16.60 -31.48
CA LYS A 288 -12.23 15.68 -32.62
C LYS A 288 -13.54 15.30 -33.34
N LYS A 289 -14.70 15.40 -32.70
CA LYS A 289 -16.00 15.24 -33.36
C LYS A 289 -16.33 16.52 -34.13
N LYS A 290 -15.98 16.50 -35.43
CA LYS A 290 -16.32 17.45 -36.50
C LYS A 290 -16.16 18.94 -36.13
N ARG A 291 -15.13 19.58 -36.68
CA ARG A 291 -15.31 20.95 -37.18
C ARG A 291 -16.59 20.90 -38.01
N ASN A 292 -17.64 21.61 -37.58
CA ASN A 292 -18.73 21.87 -38.51
C ASN A 292 -18.08 22.63 -39.67
N ASP A 293 -18.05 22.04 -40.86
CA ASP A 293 -17.58 22.70 -42.09
C ASP A 293 -18.52 23.83 -42.53
N LEU A 294 -19.36 24.31 -41.60
CA LEU A 294 -20.47 25.22 -41.75
C LEU A 294 -20.21 26.42 -40.83
N SER A 295 -19.75 27.50 -41.44
CA SER A 295 -19.63 28.80 -40.76
C SER A 295 -20.67 29.75 -41.32
N TRP A 296 -21.33 30.50 -40.45
CA TRP A 296 -22.20 31.60 -40.85
C TRP A 296 -21.71 32.91 -40.24
N ASN A 297 -21.84 34.01 -40.99
CA ASN A 297 -21.53 35.36 -40.54
C ASN A 297 -22.60 36.33 -41.02
N LEU A 298 -22.96 37.29 -40.17
CA LEU A 298 -23.79 38.43 -40.51
C LEU A 298 -22.88 39.67 -40.54
N PHE A 299 -22.91 40.43 -41.63
CA PHE A 299 -22.12 41.66 -41.73
C PHE A 299 -22.97 42.78 -42.32
N GLY A 300 -22.81 43.98 -41.77
CA GLY A 300 -23.39 45.18 -42.33
C GLY A 300 -22.36 45.89 -43.19
N TYR A 301 -22.77 46.42 -44.34
CA TYR A 301 -21.99 47.42 -45.06
C TYR A 301 -22.90 48.54 -45.54
N GLN A 302 -22.35 49.74 -45.64
CA GLN A 302 -23.07 50.91 -46.09
C GLN A 302 -22.90 51.02 -47.61
N SER A 303 -24.01 51.02 -48.34
CA SER A 303 -24.02 51.18 -49.79
C SER A 303 -23.50 52.59 -50.15
N PRO A 304 -22.95 52.83 -51.36
CA PRO A 304 -22.67 54.18 -51.86
C PRO A 304 -23.89 55.13 -51.85
N SER A 305 -25.11 54.57 -51.82
CA SER A 305 -26.38 55.29 -51.64
C SER A 305 -26.72 55.62 -50.18
N ASN A 306 -25.83 55.31 -49.23
CA ASN A 306 -25.97 55.49 -47.79
C ASN A 306 -26.99 54.59 -47.08
N ASP A 307 -27.53 53.58 -47.78
CA ASP A 307 -28.44 52.58 -47.21
C ASP A 307 -27.67 51.56 -46.34
N LEU A 308 -28.23 51.22 -45.18
CA LEU A 308 -27.71 50.15 -44.33
C LEU A 308 -28.10 48.79 -44.91
N THR A 309 -27.11 48.07 -45.45
CA THR A 309 -27.34 46.73 -46.00
C THR A 309 -26.79 45.68 -45.05
N ILE A 310 -27.58 44.63 -44.79
CA ILE A 310 -27.17 43.49 -43.96
C ILE A 310 -27.03 42.27 -44.87
N GLY A 311 -25.82 41.72 -44.93
CA GLY A 311 -25.49 40.49 -45.64
C GLY A 311 -25.38 39.29 -44.71
N PHE A 312 -25.87 38.14 -45.16
CA PHE A 312 -25.68 36.84 -44.50
C PHE A 312 -24.80 35.96 -45.39
N ASN A 313 -23.69 35.47 -44.86
CA ASN A 313 -22.81 34.53 -45.57
C ASN A 313 -22.82 33.18 -44.87
N PHE A 314 -23.03 32.13 -45.64
CA PHE A 314 -23.01 30.73 -45.21
C PHE A 314 -22.01 29.96 -46.05
N VAL A 315 -20.94 29.47 -45.41
CA VAL A 315 -19.87 28.75 -46.10
C VAL A 315 -19.90 27.30 -45.66
N LYS A 316 -20.06 26.41 -46.63
CA LYS A 316 -19.83 24.98 -46.48
C LYS A 316 -18.53 24.61 -47.20
N ARG A 317 -17.48 24.23 -46.46
CA ARG A 317 -16.24 23.72 -47.07
C ARG A 317 -16.39 22.22 -47.33
N PHE A 318 -16.08 21.81 -48.55
CA PHE A 318 -16.02 20.39 -48.96
C PHE A 318 -14.59 19.88 -48.83
#